data_AF-A0A2N8LYK3-F1
#
_entry.id   AF-A0A2N8LYK3-F1
#
_cell.length_a   1.000
_cell.length_b   1.000
_cell.length_c   1.000
_cell.angle_alpha   90.00
_cell.angle_beta   90.00
_cell.angle_gamma   90.00
#
_symmetry.space_group_name_H-M   'P 1'
#
loop_
_entity.id
_entity.type
_entity.pdbx_description
1 polymer ?
#
loop_
_entity_poly.entity_id
_entity_poly.type
_entity_poly.pdbx_seq_one_letter_code
_entity_poly.pdbx_strand_id
1 'polypeptide(L)'
;MTTEHRHVITRFQATATLILLLLASACLAQDAWPDSLRFGLAKAKEIAAAPTVIAAVEEQNRLNHQLDPAEIQALDERWRAQYGKSNADLITLMMGTPLSDFLRTLHLREKGVITEIIVMDNQGLNAGQSAITTDLWQGDEPKWVKTFLAGPGAYYASPVRHDDSTGVWQIQVSYTISNDAGNAIGAVTVGVALSEFGE
;
A
#
# COMPACT_ATOMS: atom_id res chain seq x y z
N MET A 1 -21.02 58.29 47.94
CA MET A 1 -20.71 57.98 46.53
C MET A 1 -19.29 57.45 46.52
N THR A 2 -19.13 56.13 46.72
CA THR A 2 -18.82 55.12 45.67
C THR A 2 -17.44 55.39 45.07
N THR A 3 -16.45 54.49 45.11
CA THR A 3 -16.53 53.11 44.61
C THR A 3 -15.33 52.29 45.14
N GLU A 4 -15.57 51.02 45.47
CA GLU A 4 -14.54 50.02 45.77
C GLU A 4 -13.72 49.64 44.53
N HIS A 5 -12.41 49.53 44.65
CA HIS A 5 -11.56 48.85 43.66
C HIS A 5 -11.23 47.44 44.14
N ARG A 6 -12.01 46.46 43.67
CA ARG A 6 -11.71 45.03 43.81
C ARG A 6 -10.61 44.63 42.85
N HIS A 7 -9.54 44.06 43.39
CA HIS A 7 -8.54 43.28 42.66
C HIS A 7 -9.20 42.10 41.94
N VAL A 8 -8.97 41.99 40.64
CA VAL A 8 -9.27 40.79 39.85
C VAL A 8 -7.96 40.29 39.26
N ILE A 9 -7.28 39.41 39.99
CA ILE A 9 -6.20 38.58 39.46
C ILE A 9 -6.88 37.38 38.80
N THR A 10 -7.02 37.38 37.48
CA THR A 10 -7.50 36.21 36.73
C THR A 10 -6.30 35.41 36.25
N ARG A 11 -6.18 34.19 36.78
CA ARG A 11 -5.13 33.22 36.45
C ARG A 11 -5.28 32.75 35.00
N PHE A 12 -4.29 32.99 34.15
CA PHE A 12 -4.11 32.32 32.85
C PHE A 12 -3.00 31.27 32.98
N GLN A 13 -3.33 30.08 33.48
CA GLN A 13 -2.46 28.90 33.39
C GLN A 13 -3.32 27.64 33.36
N ALA A 14 -3.85 27.25 32.19
CA ALA A 14 -4.42 25.93 31.97
C ALA A 14 -4.70 25.65 30.48
N THR A 15 -3.69 25.70 29.60
CA THR A 15 -3.89 25.26 28.20
C THR A 15 -2.73 24.46 27.59
N ALA A 16 -1.65 24.17 28.32
CA ALA A 16 -0.51 23.42 27.77
C ALA A 16 -0.57 21.89 27.99
N THR A 17 -1.41 21.39 28.89
CA THR A 17 -1.36 19.97 29.33
C THR A 17 -2.13 19.01 28.43
N LEU A 18 -3.13 19.48 27.67
CA LEU A 18 -4.01 18.61 26.89
C LEU A 18 -3.36 18.09 25.58
N ILE A 19 -2.42 18.85 25.01
CA ILE A 19 -1.74 18.49 23.75
C ILE A 19 -0.70 17.37 23.98
N LEU A 20 -0.07 17.31 25.16
CA LEU A 20 0.95 16.32 25.48
C LEU A 20 0.38 14.90 25.68
N LEU A 21 -0.87 14.77 26.16
CA LEU A 21 -1.54 13.48 26.34
C LEU A 21 -1.98 12.85 25.00
N LEU A 22 -2.37 13.65 24.01
CA LEU A 22 -2.79 13.14 22.68
C LEU A 22 -1.62 12.56 21.86
N LEU A 23 -0.42 13.15 21.97
CA LEU A 23 0.77 12.64 21.29
C LEU A 23 1.28 11.32 21.89
N ALA A 24 1.15 11.12 23.20
CA ALA A 24 1.55 9.89 23.86
C ALA A 24 0.67 8.68 23.45
N SER A 25 -0.62 8.90 23.24
CA SER A 25 -1.56 7.84 22.83
C SER A 25 -1.30 7.31 21.42
N ALA A 26 -0.87 8.16 20.48
CA ALA A 26 -0.57 7.73 19.11
C ALA A 26 0.67 6.82 19.04
N CYS A 27 1.68 7.07 19.86
CA CYS A 27 2.89 6.24 19.93
C CYS A 27 2.59 4.87 20.54
N LEU A 28 1.84 4.82 21.65
CA LEU A 28 1.45 3.56 22.30
C LEU A 28 0.51 2.69 21.46
N ALA A 29 -0.31 3.29 20.59
CA ALA A 29 -1.21 2.55 19.71
C ALA A 29 -0.47 1.81 18.57
N GLN A 30 0.72 2.28 18.18
CA GLN A 30 1.52 1.65 17.13
C GLN A 30 2.35 0.47 17.66
N ASP A 31 2.66 0.47 18.96
CA ASP A 31 3.27 -0.66 19.69
C ASP A 31 2.26 -1.82 19.95
N ALA A 32 0.98 -1.62 19.65
CA ALA A 32 -0.09 -2.62 19.83
C ALA A 32 -0.47 -3.36 18.54
N TRP A 33 0.21 -3.11 17.42
CA TRP A 33 -0.09 -3.80 16.16
C TRP A 33 0.48 -5.22 16.14
N PRO A 34 -0.22 -6.20 15.54
CA PRO A 34 0.35 -7.52 15.28
C PRO A 34 1.67 -7.42 14.53
N ASP A 35 2.58 -8.38 14.77
CA ASP A 35 3.92 -8.34 14.17
C ASP A 35 3.85 -8.52 12.65
N SER A 36 2.87 -9.28 12.16
CA SER A 36 2.59 -9.41 10.73
C SER A 36 2.30 -8.06 10.06
N LEU A 37 1.48 -7.22 10.69
CA LEU A 37 1.14 -5.88 10.19
C LEU A 37 2.35 -4.94 10.25
N ARG A 38 3.12 -4.98 11.33
CA ARG A 38 4.34 -4.17 11.48
C ARG A 38 5.36 -4.53 10.41
N PHE A 39 5.57 -5.82 10.18
CA PHE A 39 6.43 -6.34 9.11
C PHE A 39 5.94 -5.87 7.74
N GLY A 40 4.66 -6.13 7.42
CA GLY A 40 4.06 -5.78 6.14
C GLY A 40 4.16 -4.29 5.83
N LEU A 41 3.88 -3.41 6.81
CA LEU A 41 3.98 -1.97 6.60
C LEU A 41 5.43 -1.51 6.41
N ALA A 42 6.36 -2.04 7.20
CA ALA A 42 7.77 -1.72 7.05
C ALA A 42 8.26 -2.09 5.64
N LYS A 43 7.83 -3.25 5.13
CA LYS A 43 8.22 -3.74 3.81
C LYS A 43 7.55 -2.99 2.68
N ALA A 44 6.25 -2.67 2.80
CA ALA A 44 5.56 -1.81 1.85
C ALA A 44 6.21 -0.43 1.74
N LYS A 45 6.62 0.19 2.86
CA LYS A 45 7.36 1.46 2.86
C LYS A 45 8.72 1.36 2.18
N GLU A 46 9.48 0.31 2.45
CA GLU A 46 10.77 0.07 1.81
C GLU A 46 10.63 -0.06 0.28
N ILE A 47 9.67 -0.87 -0.17
CA ILE A 47 9.42 -1.09 -1.59
C ILE A 47 8.93 0.20 -2.26
N ALA A 48 8.01 0.93 -1.63
CA ALA A 48 7.49 2.20 -2.15
C ALA A 48 8.58 3.27 -2.33
N ALA A 49 9.63 3.23 -1.53
CA ALA A 49 10.76 4.16 -1.62
C ALA A 49 11.88 3.68 -2.58
N ALA A 50 11.77 2.48 -3.15
CA ALA A 50 12.81 1.94 -4.01
C ALA A 50 12.86 2.70 -5.36
N PRO A 51 14.03 3.19 -5.82
CA PRO A 51 14.13 3.93 -7.08
C PRO A 51 13.62 3.14 -8.29
N THR A 52 13.82 1.82 -8.30
CA THR A 52 13.31 0.95 -9.37
C THR A 52 11.78 0.89 -9.43
N VAL A 53 11.11 1.05 -8.28
CA VAL A 53 9.65 1.05 -8.19
C VAL A 53 9.12 2.40 -8.63
N ILE A 54 9.68 3.49 -8.11
CA ILE A 54 9.29 4.87 -8.47
C ILE A 54 9.44 5.08 -9.98
N ALA A 55 10.59 4.76 -10.56
CA ALA A 55 10.84 4.95 -11.99
C ALA A 55 9.90 4.12 -12.88
N ALA A 56 9.61 2.87 -12.50
CA ALA A 56 8.70 2.02 -13.25
C ALA A 56 7.26 2.51 -13.19
N VAL A 57 6.80 2.99 -12.03
CA VAL A 57 5.45 3.55 -11.87
C VAL A 57 5.31 4.87 -12.63
N GLU A 58 6.32 5.74 -12.59
CA GLU A 58 6.30 6.99 -13.36
C GLU A 58 6.25 6.73 -14.87
N GLU A 59 7.05 5.77 -15.36
CA GLU A 59 7.01 5.40 -16.78
C GLU A 59 5.67 4.76 -17.17
N GLN A 60 5.11 3.88 -16.33
CA GLN A 60 3.80 3.30 -16.61
C GLN A 60 2.70 4.37 -16.59
N ASN A 61 2.70 5.29 -15.63
CA ASN A 61 1.77 6.43 -15.60
C ASN A 61 1.87 7.26 -16.89
N ARG A 62 3.08 7.47 -17.41
CA ARG A 62 3.29 8.18 -18.68
C ARG A 62 2.73 7.40 -19.87
N LEU A 63 2.89 6.08 -19.90
CA LEU A 63 2.35 5.23 -20.97
C LEU A 63 0.82 5.14 -20.92
N ASN A 64 0.26 5.05 -19.71
CA ASN A 64 -1.17 4.82 -19.48
C ASN A 64 -2.00 6.12 -19.38
N HIS A 65 -1.39 7.30 -19.51
CA HIS A 65 -2.07 8.58 -19.30
C HIS A 65 -3.30 8.85 -20.20
N GLN A 66 -3.42 8.13 -21.31
CA GLN A 66 -4.54 8.24 -22.27
C GLN A 66 -5.53 7.09 -22.20
N LEU A 67 -5.26 6.07 -21.37
CA LEU A 67 -6.18 4.94 -21.26
C LEU A 67 -7.51 5.41 -20.69
N ASP A 68 -8.58 5.12 -21.41
CA ASP A 68 -9.93 5.31 -20.90
C ASP A 68 -10.39 4.08 -20.07
N PRO A 69 -11.50 4.19 -19.32
CA PRO A 69 -12.00 3.07 -18.52
C PRO A 69 -12.34 1.81 -19.33
N ALA A 70 -12.75 1.94 -20.59
CA ALA A 70 -13.05 0.78 -21.44
C ALA A 70 -11.77 0.07 -21.88
N GLU A 71 -10.70 0.81 -22.15
CA GLU A 71 -9.38 0.23 -22.44
C GLU A 71 -8.77 -0.47 -21.23
N ILE A 72 -8.91 0.10 -20.02
CA ILE A 72 -8.50 -0.55 -18.76
C ILE A 72 -9.26 -1.86 -18.57
N GLN A 73 -10.58 -1.84 -18.74
CA GLN A 73 -11.42 -3.04 -18.64
C GLN A 73 -11.02 -4.10 -19.67
N ALA A 74 -10.73 -3.69 -20.92
CA ALA A 74 -10.29 -4.62 -21.96
C ALA A 74 -8.93 -5.27 -21.65
N LEU A 75 -8.00 -4.52 -21.04
CA LEU A 75 -6.73 -5.08 -20.56
C LEU A 75 -6.94 -6.09 -19.43
N ASP A 76 -7.82 -5.78 -18.47
CA ASP A 76 -8.17 -6.69 -17.38
C ASP A 76 -8.84 -7.98 -17.88
N GLU A 77 -9.80 -7.87 -18.79
CA GLU A 77 -10.44 -9.04 -19.41
C GLU A 77 -9.45 -9.91 -20.17
N ARG A 78 -8.51 -9.29 -20.89
CA ARG A 78 -7.44 -10.02 -21.58
C ARG A 78 -6.52 -10.74 -20.59
N TRP A 79 -6.17 -10.12 -19.47
CA TRP A 79 -5.39 -10.76 -18.41
C TRP A 79 -6.12 -11.98 -17.85
N ARG A 80 -7.38 -11.80 -17.46
CA ARG A 80 -8.23 -12.86 -16.89
C ARG A 80 -8.43 -14.02 -17.85
N ALA A 81 -8.56 -13.76 -19.15
CA ALA A 81 -8.64 -14.79 -20.17
C ALA A 81 -7.36 -15.65 -20.29
N GLN A 82 -6.21 -15.08 -19.92
CA GLN A 82 -4.90 -15.75 -19.95
C GLN A 82 -4.54 -16.42 -18.62
N TYR A 83 -5.16 -16.03 -17.51
CA TYR A 83 -4.89 -16.60 -16.19
C TYR A 83 -5.08 -18.14 -16.20
N GLY A 84 -4.04 -18.85 -15.74
CA GLY A 84 -4.00 -20.31 -15.73
C GLY A 84 -3.94 -20.98 -17.12
N LYS A 85 -3.68 -20.23 -18.20
CA LYS A 85 -3.52 -20.78 -19.56
C LYS A 85 -2.05 -20.91 -19.94
N SER A 86 -1.75 -21.83 -20.86
CA SER A 86 -0.40 -21.98 -21.42
C SER A 86 -0.01 -20.87 -22.40
N ASN A 87 -1.00 -20.27 -23.07
CA ASN A 87 -0.81 -19.10 -23.92
C ASN A 87 -1.24 -17.84 -23.15
N ALA A 88 -0.26 -17.14 -22.58
CA ALA A 88 -0.49 -16.05 -21.63
C ALA A 88 0.44 -14.84 -21.89
N ASP A 89 0.52 -14.38 -23.14
CA ASP A 89 1.45 -13.35 -23.59
C ASP A 89 1.49 -12.06 -22.73
N LEU A 90 0.33 -11.56 -22.28
CA LEU A 90 0.25 -10.34 -21.47
C LEU A 90 0.83 -10.59 -20.06
N ILE A 91 0.49 -11.73 -19.47
CA ILE A 91 1.05 -12.16 -18.18
C ILE A 91 2.56 -12.37 -18.33
N THR A 92 3.01 -13.08 -19.36
CA THR A 92 4.44 -13.32 -19.63
C THR A 92 5.20 -12.01 -19.80
N LEU A 93 4.64 -11.05 -20.54
CA LEU A 93 5.24 -9.73 -20.72
C LEU A 93 5.40 -9.00 -19.39
N MET A 94 4.33 -8.93 -18.58
CA MET A 94 4.34 -8.26 -17.27
C MET A 94 5.31 -8.92 -16.29
N MET A 95 5.29 -10.25 -16.21
CA MET A 95 6.15 -11.03 -15.31
C MET A 95 7.63 -10.99 -15.73
N GLY A 96 7.91 -10.70 -17.01
CA GLY A 96 9.27 -10.53 -17.53
C GLY A 96 9.83 -9.11 -17.44
N THR A 97 9.12 -8.16 -16.80
CA THR A 97 9.64 -6.81 -16.61
C THR A 97 10.72 -6.75 -15.53
N PRO A 98 11.68 -5.79 -15.61
CA PRO A 98 12.65 -5.58 -14.55
C PRO A 98 12.03 -5.32 -13.17
N LEU A 99 10.86 -4.66 -13.12
CA LEU A 99 10.13 -4.43 -11.88
C LEU A 99 9.61 -5.76 -11.31
N SER A 100 8.92 -6.59 -12.10
CA SER A 100 8.44 -7.90 -11.62
C SER A 100 9.59 -8.81 -11.17
N ASP A 101 10.73 -8.79 -11.85
CA ASP A 101 11.95 -9.52 -11.44
C ASP A 101 12.52 -9.04 -10.10
N PHE A 102 12.56 -7.71 -9.89
CA PHE A 102 12.94 -7.11 -8.63
C PHE A 102 12.01 -7.55 -7.49
N LEU A 103 10.70 -7.44 -7.69
CA LEU A 103 9.69 -7.79 -6.68
C LEU A 103 9.71 -9.30 -6.38
N ARG A 104 9.86 -10.15 -7.40
CA ARG A 104 10.03 -11.60 -7.24
C ARG A 104 11.27 -11.95 -6.44
N THR A 105 12.38 -11.24 -6.66
CA THR A 105 13.60 -11.43 -5.88
C THR A 105 13.40 -11.08 -4.41
N LEU A 106 12.68 -10.00 -4.10
CA LEU A 106 12.33 -9.63 -2.72
C LEU A 106 11.42 -10.67 -2.07
N HIS A 107 10.34 -11.06 -2.76
CA HIS A 107 9.42 -12.11 -2.30
C HIS A 107 10.17 -13.40 -1.94
N LEU A 108 11.03 -13.91 -2.83
CA LEU A 108 11.78 -15.15 -2.58
C LEU A 108 12.79 -15.05 -1.43
N ARG A 109 13.29 -13.86 -1.10
CA ARG A 109 14.25 -13.65 0.00
C ARG A 109 13.60 -13.74 1.38
N GLU A 110 12.32 -13.41 1.48
CA GLU A 110 11.56 -13.44 2.74
C GLU A 110 11.01 -14.84 3.08
N LYS A 111 11.44 -15.88 2.35
CA LYS A 111 11.28 -17.32 2.70
C LYS A 111 9.88 -17.74 3.17
N GLY A 112 8.83 -17.24 2.51
CA GLY A 112 7.44 -17.62 2.81
C GLY A 112 6.70 -16.66 3.73
N VAL A 113 7.36 -15.66 4.31
CA VAL A 113 6.69 -14.58 5.08
C VAL A 113 5.89 -13.69 4.14
N ILE A 114 6.45 -13.34 2.98
CA ILE A 114 5.73 -12.66 1.91
C ILE A 114 5.10 -13.70 1.00
N THR A 115 3.82 -13.53 0.70
CA THR A 115 3.04 -14.36 -0.25
C THR A 115 2.97 -13.72 -1.63
N GLU A 116 2.92 -12.39 -1.68
CA GLU A 116 2.85 -11.60 -2.91
C GLU A 116 3.29 -10.15 -2.67
N ILE A 117 3.72 -9.50 -3.75
CA ILE A 117 3.98 -8.07 -3.83
C ILE A 117 3.37 -7.59 -5.14
N ILE A 118 2.52 -6.56 -5.06
CA ILE A 118 1.84 -5.97 -6.20
C ILE A 118 2.11 -4.47 -6.19
N VAL A 119 2.64 -3.93 -7.27
CA VAL A 119 2.80 -2.50 -7.50
C VAL A 119 1.75 -2.07 -8.52
N MET A 120 1.00 -1.01 -8.22
CA MET A 120 -0.09 -0.47 -9.03
C MET A 120 0.22 0.99 -9.41
N ASP A 121 -0.20 1.37 -10.61
CA ASP A 121 -0.06 2.73 -11.14
C ASP A 121 -1.20 3.68 -10.73
N ASN A 122 -1.25 4.88 -11.30
CA ASN A 122 -2.26 5.91 -11.00
C ASN A 122 -3.65 5.65 -11.61
N GLN A 123 -3.83 4.57 -12.35
CA GLN A 123 -5.12 4.06 -12.82
C GLN A 123 -5.52 2.76 -12.10
N GLY A 124 -4.64 2.23 -11.22
CA GLY A 124 -4.84 0.97 -10.52
C GLY A 124 -4.45 -0.26 -11.33
N LEU A 125 -3.83 -0.12 -12.50
CA LEU A 125 -3.27 -1.27 -13.23
C LEU A 125 -1.99 -1.72 -12.54
N ASN A 126 -1.77 -3.04 -12.45
CA ASN A 126 -0.49 -3.56 -11.96
C ASN A 126 0.65 -3.08 -12.87
N ALA A 127 1.66 -2.45 -12.29
CA ALA A 127 2.91 -2.05 -12.96
C ALA A 127 4.01 -3.10 -12.85
N GLY A 128 3.90 -3.96 -11.84
CA GLY A 128 4.76 -5.10 -11.63
C GLY A 128 4.28 -5.92 -10.45
N GLN A 129 4.61 -7.20 -10.44
CA GLN A 129 4.11 -8.12 -9.41
C GLN A 129 5.10 -9.28 -9.21
N SER A 130 5.18 -9.80 -7.98
CA SER A 130 6.08 -10.92 -7.65
C SER A 130 5.47 -12.30 -7.92
N ALA A 131 4.15 -12.37 -8.02
CA ALA A 131 3.34 -13.55 -8.27
C ALA A 131 2.18 -13.15 -9.20
N ILE A 132 1.63 -14.09 -9.95
CA ILE A 132 0.57 -13.82 -10.92
C ILE A 132 -0.76 -13.60 -10.18
N THR A 133 -1.36 -12.43 -10.34
CA THR A 133 -2.70 -12.09 -9.84
C THR A 133 -3.80 -12.63 -10.74
N THR A 134 -5.02 -12.76 -10.20
CA THR A 134 -6.20 -13.20 -10.96
C THR A 134 -6.67 -12.20 -12.00
N ASP A 135 -6.35 -10.93 -11.79
CA ASP A 135 -6.81 -9.74 -12.49
C ASP A 135 -5.69 -8.70 -12.53
N LEU A 136 -5.68 -7.86 -13.57
CA LEU A 136 -4.65 -6.86 -13.80
C LEU A 136 -4.99 -5.53 -13.14
N TRP A 137 -6.27 -5.18 -13.12
CA TRP A 137 -6.75 -3.91 -12.59
C TRP A 137 -7.18 -4.06 -11.13
N GLN A 138 -6.76 -3.11 -10.30
CA GLN A 138 -6.99 -3.07 -8.85
C GLN A 138 -7.53 -1.69 -8.42
N GLY A 139 -7.93 -0.84 -9.38
CA GLY A 139 -8.31 0.55 -9.12
C GLY A 139 -9.62 0.72 -8.34
N ASP A 140 -10.44 -0.33 -8.29
CA ASP A 140 -11.65 -0.41 -7.48
C ASP A 140 -11.41 -1.05 -6.09
N GLU A 141 -10.25 -1.65 -5.88
CA GLU A 141 -9.93 -2.36 -4.64
C GLU A 141 -9.50 -1.42 -3.49
N PRO A 142 -9.86 -1.71 -2.23
CA PRO A 142 -9.47 -0.89 -1.08
C PRO A 142 -7.96 -0.67 -0.94
N LYS A 143 -7.15 -1.63 -1.41
CA LYS A 143 -5.68 -1.55 -1.38
C LYS A 143 -5.15 -0.34 -2.16
N TRP A 144 -5.84 0.04 -3.24
CA TRP A 144 -5.49 1.19 -4.08
C TRP A 144 -6.29 2.44 -3.66
N VAL A 145 -7.60 2.30 -3.48
CA VAL A 145 -8.50 3.42 -3.12
C VAL A 145 -8.11 4.05 -1.77
N LYS A 146 -7.75 3.25 -0.76
CA LYS A 146 -7.41 3.78 0.57
C LYS A 146 -5.94 4.17 0.72
N THR A 147 -5.14 4.03 -0.33
CA THR A 147 -3.73 4.44 -0.33
C THR A 147 -3.52 5.56 -1.34
N PHE A 148 -3.42 5.25 -2.63
CA PHE A 148 -3.13 6.23 -3.68
C PHE A 148 -4.10 7.42 -3.66
N LEU A 149 -5.42 7.16 -3.66
CA LEU A 149 -6.41 8.26 -3.62
C LEU A 149 -6.47 8.98 -2.27
N ALA A 150 -5.95 8.37 -1.20
CA ALA A 150 -5.83 9.00 0.11
C ALA A 150 -4.58 9.89 0.24
N GLY A 151 -3.65 9.83 -0.73
CA GLY A 151 -2.49 10.70 -0.85
C GLY A 151 -1.21 10.20 -0.17
N PRO A 152 -0.12 10.98 -0.25
CA PRO A 152 1.20 10.59 0.23
C PRO A 152 1.19 10.13 1.70
N GLY A 153 1.85 9.00 1.97
CA GLY A 153 1.96 8.44 3.32
C GLY A 153 0.76 7.61 3.79
N ALA A 154 -0.31 7.52 3.00
CA ALA A 154 -1.45 6.67 3.34
C ALA A 154 -1.09 5.18 3.26
N TYR A 155 -1.65 4.41 4.18
CA TYR A 155 -1.52 2.96 4.27
C TYR A 155 -2.87 2.30 4.50
N TYR A 156 -2.98 1.03 4.13
CA TYR A 156 -4.17 0.21 4.36
C TYR A 156 -3.74 -1.20 4.78
N ALA A 157 -4.46 -1.79 5.73
CA ALA A 157 -4.32 -3.20 6.07
C ALA A 157 -5.66 -3.87 5.81
N SER A 158 -5.65 -4.98 5.07
CA SER A 158 -6.85 -5.77 4.84
C SER A 158 -7.28 -6.49 6.12
N PRO A 159 -8.55 -6.91 6.22
CA PRO A 159 -8.92 -8.00 7.11
C PRO A 159 -8.09 -9.25 6.78
N VAL A 160 -7.96 -10.14 7.77
CA VAL A 160 -7.42 -11.49 7.58
C VAL A 160 -8.26 -12.24 6.55
N ARG A 161 -7.61 -12.89 5.58
CA ARG A 161 -8.27 -13.70 4.55
C ARG A 161 -7.52 -15.00 4.34
N HIS A 162 -8.27 -16.04 3.98
CA HIS A 162 -7.70 -17.25 3.42
C HIS A 162 -7.44 -17.00 1.93
N ASP A 163 -6.21 -17.22 1.50
CA ASP A 163 -5.84 -17.19 0.09
C ASP A 163 -6.04 -18.58 -0.52
N ASP A 164 -7.10 -18.73 -1.31
CA ASP A 164 -7.43 -20.01 -1.94
C ASP A 164 -6.37 -20.48 -2.95
N SER A 165 -5.52 -19.58 -3.45
CA SER A 165 -4.45 -19.92 -4.40
C SER A 165 -3.23 -20.57 -3.72
N THR A 166 -2.95 -20.20 -2.47
CA THR A 166 -1.80 -20.69 -1.70
C THR A 166 -2.19 -21.56 -0.49
N GLY A 167 -3.45 -21.52 -0.07
CA GLY A 167 -3.95 -22.14 1.17
C GLY A 167 -3.49 -21.43 2.44
N VAL A 168 -2.98 -20.20 2.33
CA VAL A 168 -2.35 -19.47 3.43
C VAL A 168 -3.32 -18.42 3.99
N TRP A 169 -3.40 -18.33 5.31
CA TRP A 169 -4.03 -17.20 5.98
C TRP A 169 -3.10 -16.00 5.93
N GLN A 170 -3.58 -14.91 5.35
CA GLN A 170 -2.77 -13.72 5.14
C GLN A 170 -3.53 -12.43 5.43
N ILE A 171 -2.75 -11.37 5.63
CA ILE A 171 -3.19 -9.99 5.49
C ILE A 171 -2.47 -9.36 4.30
N GLN A 172 -3.09 -8.39 3.66
CA GLN A 172 -2.43 -7.51 2.70
C GLN A 172 -2.21 -6.15 3.33
N VAL A 173 -0.98 -5.66 3.27
CA VAL A 173 -0.60 -4.32 3.74
C VAL A 173 -0.17 -3.48 2.57
N SER A 174 -0.87 -2.37 2.36
CA SER A 174 -0.67 -1.48 1.23
C SER A 174 -0.16 -0.11 1.67
N TYR A 175 0.65 0.52 0.83
CA TYR A 175 1.23 1.83 1.09
C TYR A 175 1.29 2.66 -0.19
N THR A 176 1.18 3.98 -0.05
CA THR A 176 1.25 4.92 -1.17
C THR A 176 2.67 5.04 -1.69
N ILE A 177 2.83 4.93 -3.01
CA ILE A 177 4.10 5.23 -3.70
C ILE A 177 4.11 6.71 -4.02
N SER A 178 5.15 7.42 -3.59
CA SER A 178 5.34 8.85 -3.87
C SER A 178 6.63 9.06 -4.63
N ASN A 179 6.64 10.02 -5.57
CA ASN A 179 7.86 10.42 -6.26
C ASN A 179 8.69 11.41 -5.45
N ASP A 180 9.85 11.81 -5.99
CA ASP A 180 10.79 12.73 -5.33
C ASP A 180 10.18 14.11 -5.03
N ALA A 181 9.16 14.52 -5.77
CA ALA A 181 8.41 15.75 -5.52
C ALA A 181 7.37 15.61 -4.39
N GLY A 182 7.23 14.41 -3.82
CA GLY A 182 6.25 14.08 -2.78
C GLY A 182 4.83 13.85 -3.30
N ASN A 183 4.64 13.73 -4.62
CA ASN A 183 3.33 13.45 -5.19
C ASN A 183 3.06 11.95 -5.15
N ALA A 184 1.83 11.56 -4.80
CA ALA A 184 1.38 10.18 -4.94
C ALA A 184 1.34 9.81 -6.43
N ILE A 185 1.93 8.67 -6.78
CA ILE A 185 2.02 8.17 -8.17
C ILE A 185 1.45 6.76 -8.34
N GLY A 186 1.15 6.06 -7.25
CA GLY A 186 0.59 4.73 -7.27
C GLY A 186 0.52 4.12 -5.87
N ALA A 187 0.41 2.80 -5.80
CA ALA A 187 0.36 2.06 -4.54
C ALA A 187 1.14 0.75 -4.63
N VAL A 188 1.68 0.30 -3.52
CA VAL A 188 2.24 -1.05 -3.36
C VAL A 188 1.40 -1.83 -2.35
N THR A 189 1.27 -3.13 -2.55
CA THR A 189 0.68 -4.08 -1.61
C THR A 189 1.65 -5.22 -1.35
N VAL A 190 1.77 -5.62 -0.09
CA VAL A 190 2.54 -6.79 0.35
C VAL A 190 1.57 -7.73 1.07
N GLY A 191 1.43 -8.94 0.54
CA GLY A 191 0.77 -10.04 1.25
C GLY A 191 1.70 -10.65 2.28
N VAL A 192 1.18 -10.91 3.48
CA VAL A 192 1.94 -11.41 4.64
C VAL A 192 1.25 -12.64 5.21
N ALA A 193 1.96 -13.77 5.20
CA ALA A 193 1.51 -15.03 5.81
C ALA A 193 1.51 -14.91 7.34
N LEU A 194 0.36 -15.17 7.97
CA LEU A 194 0.21 -15.06 9.42
C LEU A 194 0.92 -16.20 10.18
N SER A 195 1.00 -17.37 9.55
CA SER A 195 1.64 -18.56 10.12
C SER A 195 3.10 -18.32 10.55
N GLU A 196 3.80 -17.41 9.87
CA GLU A 196 5.21 -17.09 10.16
C GLU A 196 5.38 -16.20 11.40
N PHE A 197 4.29 -15.65 11.94
CA PHE A 197 4.27 -14.83 13.14
C PHE A 197 3.61 -15.53 14.34
N GLY A 198 3.14 -16.77 14.16
CA GLY A 198 2.33 -17.46 15.17
C GLY A 198 0.94 -16.84 15.35
N GLU A 199 0.45 -16.16 14.31
CA GLU A 199 -0.86 -15.49 14.24
C GLU A 199 -1.89 -16.31 13.46
#